data_AF-A0A533Z2R9-F1
#
_entry.id   AF-A0A533Z2R9-F1
#
_cell.length_a   1.000
_cell.length_b   1.000
_cell.length_c   1.000
_cell.angle_alpha   90.00
_cell.angle_beta   90.00
_cell.angle_gamma   90.00
#
_symmetry.space_group_name_H-M   'P 1'
#
loop_
_entity.id
_entity.type
_entity.pdbx_description
1 polymer ?
#
loop_
_entity_poly.entity_id
_entity_poly.type
_entity_poly.pdbx_seq_one_letter_code
_entity_poly.pdbx_strand_id
1 'polypeptide(L)' 'MECAKCQGLMVEEKLLDFFLNSDGSTWKCLNCGCVTDATIIENQTRRRSLRSGARLNRMQAISQHAESDDGIF' A
#
# COMPACT_ATOMS: atom_id res chain seq x y z
N MET A 1 9.21 6.26 14.56
CA MET A 1 8.23 5.68 13.63
C MET A 1 7.06 5.12 14.41
N GLU A 2 5.84 5.31 13.91
CA GLU A 2 4.61 4.75 14.49
C GLU A 2 4.02 3.71 13.55
N CYS A 3 3.47 2.64 14.13
CA CYS A 3 2.90 1.57 13.33
C CYS A 3 1.58 2.00 12.68
N ALA A 4 1.53 1.99 11.34
CA ALA A 4 0.31 2.31 10.60
C ALA A 4 -0.89 1.38 10.91
N LYS A 5 -0.65 0.20 11.50
CA LYS A 5 -1.71 -0.77 11.87
C LYS A 5 -2.32 -0.49 13.24
N CYS A 6 -1.50 -0.22 14.25
CA CYS A 6 -1.94 -0.14 15.65
C CYS A 6 -1.49 1.11 16.39
N GLN A 7 -0.86 2.08 15.69
CA GLN A 7 -0.30 3.32 16.25
C GLN A 7 0.74 3.08 17.37
N GLY A 8 1.26 1.86 17.46
CA GLY A 8 2.24 1.48 18.46
C GLY A 8 3.67 1.88 18.06
N LEU A 9 4.56 1.91 19.05
CA LEU A 9 5.97 2.20 18.85
C LEU A 9 6.61 1.21 17.88
N MET A 10 7.39 1.73 16.94
CA MET A 10 8.28 0.95 16.08
C MET A 10 9.73 1.20 16.45
N VAL A 11 10.52 0.13 16.48
CA VAL A 11 11.96 0.14 16.72
C VAL A 11 12.71 -0.19 15.43
N GLU A 12 13.87 0.43 15.24
CA GLU A 12 14.77 0.14 14.13
C GLU A 12 15.65 -1.07 14.49
N GLU A 13 15.64 -2.08 13.64
CA GLU A 13 16.48 -3.27 13.72
C GLU A 13 17.37 -3.30 12.47
N LYS A 14 18.67 -3.54 12.66
CA LYS A 14 19.58 -3.82 11.53
C LYS A 14 19.48 -5.30 11.19
N LEU A 15 18.84 -5.60 10.06
CA LEU A 15 18.79 -6.94 9.52
C LEU A 15 20.04 -7.17 8.67
N LEU A 16 20.99 -7.93 9.22
CA LEU A 16 22.24 -8.32 8.55
C LEU A 16 22.02 -9.45 7.53
N ASP A 17 20.94 -9.39 6.74
CA ASP A 17 20.74 -10.35 5.65
C ASP A 17 21.42 -9.80 4.38
N PHE A 18 22.46 -10.49 3.94
CA PHE A 18 23.43 -10.09 2.91
C PHE A 18 22.87 -9.85 1.48
N PHE A 19 21.55 -9.87 1.27
CA PHE A 19 20.97 -10.03 -0.06
C PHE A 19 20.09 -8.88 -0.57
N LEU A 20 19.68 -7.90 0.24
CA LEU A 20 18.79 -6.83 -0.21
C LEU A 20 19.33 -5.42 0.13
N ASN A 21 19.92 -4.80 -0.89
CA ASN A 21 20.03 -3.36 -1.19
C ASN A 21 20.21 -2.34 -0.02
N SER A 22 21.44 -1.81 0.00
CA SER A 22 22.00 -0.56 0.53
C SER A 22 21.84 -0.17 2.01
N ASP A 23 20.68 -0.30 2.63
CA ASP A 23 20.47 0.12 4.03
C ASP A 23 19.61 -0.92 4.76
N GLY A 24 20.25 -1.93 5.37
CA GLY A 24 19.60 -3.07 6.05
C GLY A 24 18.77 -2.71 7.30
N SER A 25 18.26 -1.48 7.40
CA SER A 25 17.39 -1.02 8.47
C SER A 25 15.93 -1.44 8.22
N THR A 26 15.40 -2.20 9.16
CA THR A 26 14.00 -2.62 9.21
C THR A 26 13.33 -2.01 10.43
N TRP A 27 12.05 -1.64 10.31
CA TRP A 27 11.25 -1.18 11.46
C TRP A 27 10.27 -2.24 11.89
N LYS A 28 10.27 -2.59 13.19
CA LYS A 28 9.37 -3.57 13.78
C LYS A 28 8.52 -2.94 14.88
N CYS A 29 7.21 -3.17 14.82
CA CYS A 29 6.29 -2.73 15.86
C CYS A 29 6.34 -3.67 17.07
N LEU A 30 6.54 -3.09 18.26
CA LEU A 30 6.56 -3.85 19.51
C LEU A 30 5.18 -4.34 19.95
N ASN A 31 4.11 -3.71 19.48
CA ASN A 31 2.74 -4.05 19.90
C ASN A 31 2.11 -5.14 19.00
N CYS A 32 2.16 -4.97 17.67
CA CYS A 32 1.48 -5.87 16.73
C CYS A 32 2.40 -6.73 15.86
N GLY A 33 3.73 -6.55 15.97
CA GLY A 33 4.70 -7.30 15.17
C GLY A 33 4.78 -6.91 13.69
N CYS A 34 4.10 -5.85 13.24
CA CYS A 34 4.24 -5.36 11.87
C CYS A 34 5.70 -4.97 11.57
N VAL A 35 6.18 -5.41 10.41
CA VAL A 35 7.54 -5.15 9.90
C VAL A 35 7.44 -4.29 8.64
N THR A 36 8.29 -3.28 8.53
CA THR A 36 8.41 -2.42 7.35
C THR A 36 9.86 -2.07 7.08
N ASP A 37 10.33 -2.36 5.88
CA ASP A 37 11.59 -1.90 5.31
C ASP A 37 11.33 -1.11 4.01
N ALA A 38 12.38 -0.60 3.38
CA ALA A 38 12.27 0.15 2.13
C ALA A 38 11.58 -0.66 1.01
N THR A 39 11.89 -1.95 0.89
CA THR A 39 11.30 -2.86 -0.11
C THR A 39 9.81 -3.11 0.15
N ILE A 40 9.42 -3.30 1.41
CA ILE A 40 8.04 -3.46 1.84
C ILE A 40 7.25 -2.18 1.51
N ILE A 41 7.80 -1.01 1.83
CA ILE A 41 7.16 0.28 1.56
C ILE A 41 6.98 0.49 0.06
N GLU A 42 8.01 0.22 -0.74
CA GLU A 42 7.95 0.35 -2.19
C GLU A 42 6.87 -0.57 -2.80
N ASN A 43 6.85 -1.84 -2.40
CA ASN A 43 5.86 -2.81 -2.86
C ASN A 43 4.43 -2.42 -2.43
N GLN A 44 4.23 -1.94 -1.20
CA GLN A 44 2.93 -1.45 -0.74
C GLN A 44 2.46 -0.24 -1.57
N THR A 45 3.37 0.70 -1.86
CA THR A 45 3.07 1.88 -2.67
C THR A 45 2.66 1.48 -4.08
N ARG A 46 3.43 0.59 -4.72
CA ARG A 46 3.13 0.02 -6.04
C ARG A 46 1.74 -0.63 -6.08
N ARG A 47 1.42 -1.45 -5.08
CA ARG A 47 0.11 -2.13 -4.96
C ARG A 47 -1.03 -1.15 -4.73
N ARG A 48 -0.82 -0.07 -3.97
CA ARG A 48 -1.84 0.98 -3.77
C ARG A 48 -2.17 1.68 -5.08
N SER A 49 -1.16 2.06 -5.87
CA SER A 49 -1.37 2.70 -7.18
C SER A 49 -2.18 1.83 -8.13
N LEU A 50 -1.90 0.52 -8.18
CA LEU A 50 -2.67 -0.44 -9.01
C LEU A 50 -4.14 -0.53 -8.58
N ARG A 51 -4.41 -0.56 -7.25
CA ARG A 51 -5.79 -0.57 -6.74
C ARG A 51 -6.54 0.72 -7.03
N SER A 52 -5.89 1.87 -6.92
CA SER A 52 -6.48 3.16 -7.23
C SER A 52 -6.84 3.28 -8.71
N GLY A 53 -5.95 2.86 -9.61
CA GLY A 53 -6.23 2.80 -11.06
C GLY A 53 -7.42 1.89 -11.39
N ALA A 54 -7.47 0.69 -10.80
CA ALA A 54 -8.59 -0.23 -10.99
C ALA A 54 -9.94 0.36 -10.51
N ARG A 55 -9.94 1.13 -9.41
CA ARG A 55 -11.14 1.80 -8.90
C ARG A 55 -11.60 2.93 -9.82
N LEU A 56 -10.67 3.76 -10.32
CA LEU A 56 -10.98 4.83 -11.27
C LEU A 56 -11.58 4.27 -12.56
N ASN A 57 -10.97 3.23 -13.12
CA ASN A 57 -11.47 2.56 -14.32
C ASN A 57 -12.90 2.02 -14.11
N ARG A 58 -13.21 1.46 -12.93
CA ARG A 58 -14.56 1.00 -12.60
C ARG A 58 -15.57 2.16 -12.54
N MET A 59 -15.21 3.30 -11.95
CA MET A 59 -16.11 4.47 -11.87
C MET A 59 -16.40 5.03 -13.26
N GLN A 60 -15.40 5.12 -14.13
CA GLN A 60 -15.57 5.56 -15.52
C GLN A 60 -16.49 4.63 -16.33
N ALA A 61 -16.38 3.31 -16.14
CA ALA A 61 -17.28 2.36 -16.78
C ALA A 61 -18.74 2.52 -16.33
N ILE A 62 -18.99 2.82 -15.04
CA ILE A 62 -20.33 3.05 -14.51
C ILE A 62 -20.96 4.32 -15.12
N SER A 63 -20.20 5.42 -15.23
CA SER A 63 -20.72 6.66 -15.84
C SER A 63 -21.10 6.49 -17.30
N GLN A 64 -20.37 5.69 -18.08
CA GLN A 64 -20.68 5.44 -19.49
C GLN A 64 -21.96 4.64 -19.71
N HIS A 65 -22.33 3.76 -18.76
CA HIS A 65 -23.61 3.04 -18.79
C HIS A 65 -24.80 3.91 -18.38
N ALA A 66 -24.61 4.89 -17.48
CA ALA A 66 -25.70 5.75 -17.04
C ALA A 66 -26.19 6.73 -18.13
N GLU A 67 -25.31 7.13 -19.06
CA GLU A 67 -25.64 8.08 -20.14
C GLU A 67 -26.35 7.43 -21.35
N SER A 68 -26.52 6.10 -21.37
CA SER A 68 -27.12 5.37 -22.49
C SER A 68 -28.59 4.96 -22.31
N ASP A 69 -29.17 5.15 -21.11
CA ASP A 69 -30.54 4.71 -20.79
C ASP A 69 -31.61 5.84 -20.82
N ASP A 70 -31.23 7.10 -21.03
CA ASP A 70 -32.18 8.24 -21.08
C ASP A 70 -32.83 8.46 -22.48
N GLY A 71 -32.73 7.47 -23.37
CA GLY A 71 -33.10 7.57 -24.79
C GLY A 71 -34.33 6.77 -25.24
N ILE A 72 -35.20 6.31 -24.33
CA ILE A 72 -36.45 5.62 -24.71
C ILE A 72 -37.63 6.17 -23.89
N PHE A 73 -38.23 7.27 -24.36
CA PHE A 73 -39.65 7.40 -24.69
C PHE A 73 -39.95 8.80 -25.25
#